data_AF-A0A1G1FZB2-F1
#
_entry.id   AF-A0A1G1FZB2-F1
#
_cell.length_a   1.000
_cell.length_b   1.000
_cell.length_c   1.000
_cell.angle_alpha   90.00
_cell.angle_beta   90.00
_cell.angle_gamma   90.00
#
_symmetry.space_group_name_H-M   'P 1'
#
loop_
_entity.id
_entity.type
_entity.pdbx_description
1 polymer ?
#
loop_
_entity_poly.entity_id
_entity_poly.type
_entity_poly.pdbx_seq_one_letter_code
_entity_poly.pdbx_strand_id
1 'polypeptide(L)'
;MRRGLEEQFNQEVENYRKALLYHARISDWETFKAKAGKMFDYVEAIEYSELERRFFTNFNVILIALIAIVIALFKVDFAVTPDLMRIKNVMILAGLGASSFELYFYLDYKIYMRVKTVYYPKRREKFIKNIENDFRAYVLQAEERKAA
;
A
#
# COMPACT_ATOMS: atom_id res chain seq x y z
N MET A 1 14.66 -6.66 -14.29
CA MET A 1 14.70 -6.07 -12.93
C MET A 1 13.63 -6.60 -11.96
N ARG A 2 12.41 -6.97 -12.39
CA ARG A 2 11.37 -7.50 -11.47
C ARG A 2 11.75 -8.79 -10.71
N ARG A 3 12.40 -9.76 -11.35
CA ARG A 3 12.73 -11.05 -10.72
C ARG A 3 13.69 -10.95 -9.51
N GLY A 4 14.67 -10.05 -9.56
CA GLY A 4 15.62 -9.88 -8.46
C GLY A 4 15.01 -9.26 -7.20
N LEU A 5 13.98 -8.42 -7.35
CA LEU A 5 13.23 -7.85 -6.23
C LEU A 5 12.30 -8.87 -5.57
N GLU A 6 11.63 -9.71 -6.36
CA GLU A 6 10.81 -10.83 -5.84
C GLU A 6 11.66 -11.86 -5.10
N GLU A 7 12.84 -12.20 -5.64
CA GLU A 7 13.77 -13.12 -4.97
C GLU A 7 14.32 -12.54 -3.68
N GLN A 8 14.75 -11.27 -3.66
CA GLN A 8 15.21 -10.59 -2.45
C GLN A 8 14.11 -10.51 -1.39
N PHE A 9 12.88 -10.19 -1.77
CA PHE A 9 11.74 -10.12 -0.86
C PHE A 9 11.40 -11.50 -0.28
N ASN A 10 11.33 -12.54 -1.12
CA ASN A 10 11.11 -13.90 -0.64
C ASN A 10 12.22 -14.37 0.31
N GLN A 11 13.45 -13.98 0.04
CA GLN A 11 14.59 -14.33 0.87
C GLN A 11 14.57 -13.59 2.21
N GLU A 12 14.18 -12.32 2.24
CA GLU A 12 13.94 -11.58 3.48
C GLU A 12 12.79 -12.17 4.30
N VAL A 13 11.65 -12.45 3.67
CA VAL A 13 10.49 -13.08 4.32
C VAL A 13 10.87 -14.44 4.92
N GLU A 14 11.63 -15.25 4.20
CA GLU A 14 12.05 -16.58 4.65
C GLU A 14 13.12 -16.49 5.76
N ASN A 15 14.04 -15.53 5.69
CA ASN A 15 14.99 -15.26 6.76
C ASN A 15 14.28 -14.78 8.04
N TYR A 16 13.28 -13.92 7.92
CA TYR A 16 12.44 -13.49 9.04
C TYR A 16 11.61 -14.64 9.62
N ARG A 17 11.04 -15.51 8.77
CA ARG A 17 10.32 -16.71 9.21
C ARG A 17 11.24 -17.67 9.98
N LYS A 18 12.45 -17.92 9.49
CA LYS A 18 13.46 -18.74 10.17
C LYS A 18 13.89 -18.12 11.50
N ALA A 19 14.09 -16.81 11.54
CA ALA A 19 14.40 -16.09 12.78
C ALA A 19 13.24 -16.18 13.78
N LEU A 20 12.00 -16.05 13.33
CA LEU A 20 10.79 -16.22 14.14
C LEU A 20 10.70 -17.64 14.72
N LEU A 21 10.88 -18.68 13.91
CA LEU A 21 10.86 -20.07 14.35
C LEU A 21 12.01 -20.42 15.30
N TYR A 22 13.20 -19.85 15.09
CA TYR A 22 14.34 -19.99 16.00
C TYR A 22 14.06 -19.31 17.34
N HIS A 23 13.50 -18.09 17.33
CA HIS A 23 13.13 -17.37 18.55
C HIS A 23 11.95 -18.02 19.28
N ALA A 24 11.02 -18.64 18.57
CA ALA A 24 9.88 -19.33 19.19
C ALA A 24 10.31 -20.45 20.16
N ARG A 25 11.51 -21.00 19.97
CA ARG A 25 12.07 -22.07 20.80
C ARG A 25 12.76 -21.58 22.08
N ILE A 26 13.03 -20.27 22.19
CA ILE A 26 13.93 -19.69 23.20
C ILE A 26 13.36 -18.39 23.83
N SER A 27 12.28 -17.83 23.28
CA SER A 27 11.74 -16.52 23.67
C SER A 27 10.30 -16.61 24.16
N ASP A 28 9.97 -15.78 25.14
CA ASP A 28 8.60 -15.60 25.64
C ASP A 28 7.68 -15.06 24.53
N TRP A 29 6.39 -15.42 24.62
CA TRP A 29 5.35 -15.12 23.64
C TRP A 29 5.29 -13.63 23.30
N GLU A 30 5.42 -12.75 24.29
CA GLU A 30 5.35 -11.30 24.07
C GLU A 30 6.51 -10.78 23.19
N THR A 31 7.71 -11.36 23.30
CA THR A 31 8.86 -11.00 22.44
C THR A 31 8.66 -11.49 21.01
N PHE A 32 8.11 -12.70 20.86
CA PHE A 32 7.79 -13.28 19.55
C PHE A 32 6.68 -12.50 18.84
N LYS A 33 5.60 -12.18 19.56
CA LYS A 33 4.48 -11.34 19.10
C LYS A 33 4.95 -9.96 18.66
N ALA A 34 5.88 -9.33 19.38
CA ALA A 34 6.45 -8.04 18.97
C ALA A 34 7.21 -8.13 17.64
N LYS A 35 7.99 -9.19 17.41
CA LYS A 35 8.70 -9.42 16.14
C LYS A 35 7.75 -9.75 14.99
N ALA A 36 6.74 -10.58 15.24
CA ALA A 36 5.69 -10.89 14.25
C ALA A 36 4.90 -9.64 13.86
N GLY A 37 4.60 -8.76 14.83
CA GLY A 37 3.97 -7.47 14.57
C GLY A 37 4.80 -6.60 13.60
N LYS A 38 6.11 -6.48 13.81
CA LYS A 38 7.00 -5.74 12.90
C LYS A 38 7.04 -6.32 11.49
N MET A 39 6.99 -7.65 11.37
CA MET A 39 6.94 -8.32 10.07
C MET A 39 5.63 -8.00 9.34
N PHE A 40 4.51 -8.04 10.07
CA PHE A 40 3.21 -7.66 9.52
C PHE A 40 3.22 -6.21 9.01
N ASP A 41 3.76 -5.29 9.80
CA ASP A 41 3.86 -3.87 9.43
C ASP A 41 4.70 -3.67 8.15
N TYR A 42 5.79 -4.42 8.01
CA TYR A 42 6.63 -4.37 6.81
C TYR A 42 5.91 -4.90 5.56
N VAL A 43 5.24 -6.05 5.68
CA VAL A 43 4.46 -6.63 4.56
C VAL A 43 3.32 -5.70 4.16
N GLU A 44 2.61 -5.13 5.13
CA GLU A 44 1.51 -4.22 4.84
C GLU A 44 1.97 -2.90 4.23
N ALA A 45 3.14 -2.39 4.61
CA ALA A 45 3.74 -1.22 3.96
C ALA A 45 4.03 -1.48 2.47
N ILE A 46 4.50 -2.70 2.12
CA ILE A 46 4.73 -3.09 0.73
C ILE A 46 3.42 -3.22 -0.04
N GLU A 47 2.44 -3.94 0.51
CA GLU A 47 1.11 -4.05 -0.12
C GLU A 47 0.47 -2.67 -0.33
N TYR A 48 0.62 -1.76 0.63
CA TYR A 48 0.10 -0.40 0.53
C TYR A 48 0.80 0.38 -0.58
N SER A 49 2.13 0.27 -0.69
CA SER A 49 2.89 0.91 -1.77
C SER A 49 2.47 0.41 -3.18
N GLU A 50 2.10 -0.87 -3.30
CA GLU A 50 1.58 -1.40 -4.56
C GLU A 50 0.17 -0.89 -4.87
N LEU A 51 -0.69 -0.78 -3.86
CA LEU A 51 -2.03 -0.21 -3.99
C LEU A 51 -1.97 1.25 -4.42
N GLU A 52 -1.11 2.07 -3.80
CA GLU A 52 -0.85 3.45 -4.21
C GLU A 52 -0.40 3.50 -5.67
N ARG A 53 0.57 2.67 -6.08
CA ARG A 53 1.06 2.66 -7.45
C ARG A 53 -0.04 2.33 -8.47
N ARG A 54 -0.91 1.37 -8.17
CA ARG A 54 -2.07 1.04 -9.02
C ARG A 54 -3.08 2.18 -9.05
N PHE A 55 -3.33 2.81 -7.91
CA PHE A 55 -4.19 3.99 -7.82
C PHE A 55 -3.66 5.14 -8.68
N PHE A 56 -2.38 5.50 -8.56
CA PHE A 56 -1.73 6.51 -9.40
C PHE A 56 -1.85 6.23 -10.89
N THR A 57 -1.65 4.97 -11.29
CA THR A 57 -1.75 4.57 -12.69
C THR A 57 -3.17 4.82 -13.22
N ASN A 58 -4.19 4.35 -12.50
CA ASN A 58 -5.59 4.53 -12.89
C ASN A 58 -6.04 5.99 -12.82
N PHE A 59 -5.61 6.72 -11.79
CA PHE A 59 -5.93 8.13 -11.62
C PHE A 59 -5.37 8.98 -12.77
N ASN A 60 -4.11 8.76 -13.16
CA ASN A 60 -3.50 9.46 -14.28
C ASN A 60 -4.23 9.20 -15.60
N VAL A 61 -4.70 7.98 -15.85
CA VAL A 61 -5.50 7.66 -17.04
C VAL A 61 -6.81 8.45 -17.05
N ILE A 62 -7.53 8.48 -15.93
CA ILE A 62 -8.78 9.23 -15.79
C ILE A 62 -8.52 10.75 -15.96
N LEU A 63 -7.43 11.25 -15.37
CA LEU A 63 -7.04 12.65 -15.46
C LEU A 63 -6.73 13.06 -16.91
N ILE A 64 -5.96 12.27 -17.64
CA ILE A 64 -5.65 12.51 -19.06
C ILE A 64 -6.94 12.54 -19.89
N ALA A 65 -7.86 11.59 -19.65
CA ALA A 65 -9.14 11.55 -20.34
C ALA A 65 -9.99 12.82 -20.04
N LEU A 66 -10.04 13.27 -18.78
CA LEU A 66 -10.74 14.50 -18.39
C LEU A 66 -10.16 15.74 -19.07
N ILE A 67 -8.83 15.88 -19.09
CA ILE A 67 -8.15 16.98 -19.78
C ILE A 67 -8.49 16.98 -21.27
N ALA A 68 -8.46 15.80 -21.93
CA ALA A 68 -8.82 15.67 -23.34
C ALA A 68 -10.28 16.07 -23.61
N ILE A 69 -11.22 15.67 -22.74
CA ILE A 69 -12.63 16.06 -22.83
C ILE A 69 -12.79 17.58 -22.73
N VAL A 70 -12.10 18.23 -21.79
CA VAL A 70 -12.16 19.69 -21.65
C VAL A 70 -11.60 20.37 -22.90
N ILE A 71 -10.43 19.95 -23.39
CA ILE A 71 -9.82 20.53 -24.59
C ILE A 71 -10.82 20.47 -25.76
N ALA A 72 -11.51 19.34 -25.92
CA ALA A 72 -12.54 19.16 -26.95
C ALA A 72 -13.77 20.06 -26.72
N LEU A 73 -14.32 20.11 -25.50
CA LEU A 73 -15.52 20.90 -25.17
C LEU A 73 -15.30 22.41 -25.30
N PHE A 74 -14.16 22.90 -24.81
CA PHE A 74 -13.84 24.33 -24.81
C PHE A 74 -13.18 24.78 -26.12
N LYS A 75 -13.00 23.87 -27.08
CA LYS A 75 -12.30 24.11 -28.35
C LYS A 75 -11.00 24.89 -28.09
N VAL A 76 -10.19 24.37 -27.17
CA VAL A 76 -8.94 25.04 -26.78
C VAL A 76 -8.00 25.04 -27.97
N ASP A 77 -7.93 26.18 -28.63
CA ASP A 77 -7.06 26.38 -29.77
C ASP A 77 -5.70 26.90 -29.28
N PHE A 78 -4.67 26.04 -29.41
CA PHE A 78 -3.31 26.35 -28.97
C PHE A 78 -2.58 27.31 -29.93
N ALA A 79 -3.17 27.62 -31.09
CA ALA A 79 -2.56 28.44 -32.13
C ALA A 79 -3.00 29.92 -32.11
N VAL A 80 -3.94 30.33 -31.25
CA VAL A 80 -4.63 31.62 -31.38
C VAL A 80 -3.91 32.75 -30.63
N THR A 81 -3.30 33.66 -31.40
CA THR A 81 -2.60 34.90 -31.01
C THR A 81 -3.54 36.10 -30.79
N PRO A 82 -4.33 36.11 -29.71
CA PRO A 82 -4.44 37.29 -28.85
C PRO A 82 -4.36 36.93 -27.35
N ASP A 83 -3.71 37.79 -26.57
CA ASP A 83 -3.38 37.54 -25.16
C ASP A 83 -4.58 37.15 -24.28
N LEU A 84 -5.77 37.67 -24.57
CA LEU A 84 -6.99 37.37 -23.81
C LEU A 84 -7.43 35.89 -23.92
N MET A 85 -7.31 35.30 -25.12
CA MET A 85 -7.63 33.89 -25.35
C MET A 85 -6.60 32.98 -24.68
N ARG A 86 -5.34 33.41 -24.64
CA ARG A 86 -4.26 32.70 -23.96
C ARG A 86 -4.48 32.67 -22.45
N ILE A 87 -4.85 33.81 -21.83
CA ILE A 87 -5.19 33.89 -20.41
C ILE A 87 -6.41 33.03 -20.08
N LYS A 88 -7.47 33.05 -20.91
CA LYS A 88 -8.64 32.20 -20.73
C LYS A 88 -8.27 30.71 -20.71
N ASN A 89 -7.45 30.27 -21.66
CA ASN A 89 -7.02 28.88 -21.76
C ASN A 89 -6.15 28.46 -20.56
N VAL A 90 -5.25 29.34 -20.11
CA VAL A 90 -4.42 29.11 -18.91
C VAL A 90 -5.29 29.01 -17.65
N MET A 91 -6.27 29.89 -17.48
CA MET A 91 -7.20 29.86 -16.35
C MET A 91 -8.03 28.58 -16.30
N ILE A 92 -8.53 28.11 -17.46
CA ILE A 92 -9.27 26.84 -17.57
C ILE A 92 -8.38 25.66 -17.17
N LEU A 93 -7.15 25.60 -17.70
CA LEU A 93 -6.21 24.53 -17.38
C LEU A 93 -5.76 24.57 -15.91
N ALA A 94 -5.52 25.76 -15.35
CA ALA A 94 -5.16 25.92 -13.95
C ALA A 94 -6.30 25.50 -13.02
N GLY A 95 -7.54 25.89 -13.33
CA GLY A 95 -8.73 25.49 -12.59
C GLY A 95 -8.91 23.97 -12.60
N LEU A 96 -8.70 23.32 -13.75
CA LEU A 96 -8.74 21.86 -13.84
C LEU A 96 -7.61 21.18 -13.09
N GLY A 97 -6.40 21.74 -13.14
CA GLY A 97 -5.26 21.25 -12.37
C GLY A 97 -5.53 21.28 -10.87
N ALA A 98 -6.03 22.41 -10.36
CA ALA A 98 -6.38 22.58 -8.95
C ALA A 98 -7.51 21.63 -8.53
N SER A 99 -8.59 21.58 -9.32
CA SER A 99 -9.75 20.69 -9.07
C SER A 99 -9.36 19.21 -9.03
N SER A 100 -8.49 18.81 -9.95
CA SER A 100 -8.04 17.43 -10.06
C SER A 100 -7.08 17.06 -8.95
N PHE A 101 -6.22 17.99 -8.52
CA PHE A 101 -5.33 17.82 -7.37
C PHE A 101 -6.12 17.66 -6.07
N GLU A 102 -7.15 18.47 -5.84
CA GLU A 102 -8.01 18.32 -4.66
C GLU A 102 -8.77 16.99 -4.66
N LEU A 103 -9.33 16.60 -5.82
CA LEU A 103 -10.00 15.31 -5.96
C LEU A 103 -9.06 14.13 -5.72
N TYR A 104 -7.83 14.20 -6.25
CA TYR A 104 -6.77 13.23 -5.98
C TYR A 104 -6.52 13.10 -4.48
N PHE A 105 -6.21 14.22 -3.82
CA PHE A 105 -5.85 14.24 -2.42
C PHE A 105 -7.00 13.73 -1.53
N TYR A 106 -8.24 14.11 -1.85
CA TYR A 106 -9.42 13.66 -1.13
C TYR A 106 -9.64 12.14 -1.26
N LEU A 107 -9.53 11.59 -2.47
CA LEU A 107 -9.71 10.16 -2.72
C LEU A 107 -8.60 9.34 -2.07
N ASP A 108 -7.35 9.77 -2.21
CA ASP A 108 -6.17 9.14 -1.62
C ASP A 108 -6.27 9.12 -0.09
N TYR A 109 -6.56 10.28 0.52
CA TYR A 109 -6.79 10.40 1.96
C TYR A 109 -7.92 9.49 2.45
N LYS A 110 -9.03 9.40 1.70
CA LYS A 110 -10.16 8.54 2.06
C LYS A 110 -9.80 7.05 2.00
N ILE A 111 -9.03 6.63 1.01
CA ILE A 111 -8.54 5.25 0.90
C ILE A 111 -7.55 4.96 2.03
N TYR A 112 -6.57 5.83 2.25
CA TYR A 112 -5.61 5.75 3.35
C TYR A 112 -6.33 5.59 4.69
N MET A 113 -7.26 6.49 4.99
CA MET A 113 -8.02 6.46 6.24
C MET A 113 -8.81 5.16 6.38
N ARG A 114 -9.47 4.68 5.32
CA ARG A 114 -10.24 3.43 5.36
C ARG A 114 -9.33 2.22 5.62
N VAL A 115 -8.18 2.14 4.96
CA VAL A 115 -7.21 1.06 5.17
C VAL A 115 -6.69 1.10 6.61
N LYS A 116 -6.22 2.26 7.06
CA LYS A 116 -5.62 2.43 8.39
C LYS A 116 -6.60 2.21 9.55
N THR A 117 -7.85 2.65 9.42
CA THR A 117 -8.81 2.62 10.54
C THR A 117 -9.63 1.34 10.60
N VAL A 118 -9.95 0.72 9.45
CA VAL A 118 -10.88 -0.42 9.40
C VAL A 118 -10.18 -1.73 9.08
N TYR A 119 -9.28 -1.73 8.10
CA TYR A 119 -8.69 -2.97 7.59
C TYR A 119 -7.42 -3.37 8.34
N TYR A 120 -6.50 -2.42 8.53
CA TYR A 120 -5.24 -2.62 9.23
C TYR A 120 -5.41 -3.28 10.61
N PRO A 121 -6.21 -2.73 11.56
CA PRO A 121 -6.33 -3.33 12.89
C PRO A 121 -6.93 -4.73 12.85
N LYS A 122 -7.95 -4.97 12.00
CA LYS A 122 -8.58 -6.28 11.84
C LYS A 122 -7.63 -7.32 11.24
N ARG A 123 -6.84 -6.93 10.23
CA ARG A 123 -5.85 -7.82 9.60
C ARG A 123 -4.71 -8.14 10.56
N ARG A 124 -4.21 -7.13 11.29
CA ARG A 124 -3.16 -7.29 12.29
C ARG A 124 -3.60 -8.24 13.39
N GLU A 125 -4.80 -8.05 13.94
CA GLU A 125 -5.37 -8.92 14.96
C GLU A 125 -5.49 -10.36 14.46
N LYS A 126 -6.04 -10.56 13.26
CA LYS A 126 -6.15 -11.89 12.64
C LYS A 126 -4.79 -12.55 12.43
N PHE A 127 -3.79 -11.78 11.98
CA PHE A 127 -2.43 -12.26 11.78
C PHE A 127 -1.79 -12.72 13.09
N ILE A 128 -1.86 -11.90 14.14
CA ILE A 128 -1.35 -12.25 15.47
C ILE A 128 -2.05 -13.50 16.01
N LYS A 129 -3.38 -13.59 15.90
CA LYS A 129 -4.15 -14.75 16.37
C LYS A 129 -3.77 -16.04 15.64
N ASN A 130 -3.54 -15.99 14.32
CA ASN A 130 -3.11 -17.15 13.56
C ASN A 130 -1.70 -17.59 13.98
N ILE A 131 -0.77 -16.65 14.10
CA ILE A 131 0.60 -16.93 14.54
C ILE A 131 0.64 -17.45 15.99
N GLU A 132 -0.28 -17.02 16.85
CA GLU A 132 -0.42 -17.57 18.20
C GLU A 132 -0.81 -19.03 18.19
N ASN A 133 -1.79 -19.40 17.36
CA ASN A 133 -2.19 -20.79 17.20
C ASN A 133 -1.04 -21.65 16.67
N ASP A 134 -0.30 -21.13 15.68
CA ASP A 134 0.87 -21.82 15.11
C ASP A 134 1.99 -21.99 16.15
N PHE A 135 2.24 -20.95 16.95
CA PHE A 135 3.22 -20.99 18.05
C PHE A 135 2.85 -22.04 19.09
N ARG A 136 1.59 -22.05 19.56
CA ARG A 136 1.10 -23.03 20.55
C ARG A 136 1.20 -24.46 20.01
N ALA A 137 0.76 -24.69 18.77
CA ALA A 137 0.85 -26.01 18.14
C ALA A 137 2.32 -26.50 18.02
N TYR A 138 3.25 -25.60 17.70
CA TYR A 138 4.66 -25.93 17.60
C TYR A 138 5.31 -26.24 18.96
N VAL A 139 4.98 -25.47 20.00
CA VAL A 139 5.46 -25.72 21.38
C VAL A 139 4.96 -27.08 21.89
N LEU A 140 3.66 -27.38 21.72
CA LEU A 140 3.06 -28.67 22.10
C LEU A 140 3.80 -29.86 21.46
N GLN A 141 4.05 -29.80 20.14
CA GLN A 141 4.79 -30.85 19.44
C GLN A 141 6.25 -30.98 19.91
N ALA A 142 6.89 -29.88 20.31
CA ALA A 142 8.27 -29.90 20.79
C ALA A 142 8.39 -30.52 22.19
N GLU A 143 7.36 -30.40 23.03
CA GLU A 143 7.28 -31.04 24.34
C GLU A 143 7.02 -32.55 24.22
N GLU A 144 6.09 -32.97 23.35
CA GLU A 144 5.80 -34.38 23.08
C GLU A 144 7.05 -35.14 22.58
N ARG A 145 7.86 -34.51 21.70
CA ARG A 145 9.12 -35.10 21.21
C ARG A 145 10.24 -35.17 22.25
N LYS A 146 10.16 -34.41 23.34
CA LYS A 146 11.12 -34.51 24.45
C LYS A 146 10.71 -35.57 25.48
N ALA A 147 9.43 -35.95 25.50
CA ALA A 147 8.87 -36.94 26.41
C ALA A 147 8.89 -38.38 25.85
N ALA A 148 9.15 -38.54 24.54
CA ALA A 148 9.34 -39.82 23.85
C ALA A 148 10.82 -40.16 23.69
#